data_AF-A0A2R5G5J0-F1
#
_entry.id   AF-A0A2R5G5J0-F1
#
_cell.length_a   1.000
_cell.length_b   1.000
_cell.length_c   1.000
_cell.angle_alpha   90.00
_cell.angle_beta   90.00
_cell.angle_gamma   90.00
#
_symmetry.space_group_name_H-M   'P 1'
#
loop_
_entity.id
_entity.type
_entity.pdbx_description
1 polymer ?
#
loop_
_entity_poly.entity_id
_entity_poly.type
_entity_poly.pdbx_seq_one_letter_code
_entity_poly.pdbx_strand_id
1 'polypeptide(L)'
;MSATKKEDVLANKLAERYAKGDAESTEYIVKETRKFLASKSGRKLCASDIQQLERKLEAGIKQLKRANEARERGEAVKEDVVLANERNQADTRSEEESKENPDIPLDSYLVFATASEFEHQKSERERIRRTREKQRKMKEELDAQVEASRNKNSEHIRIEEDYAQHVRSQYAAHLDGEKNKRLQEIERQRVIKEERDRQLAELVARRERAAQRERDQEAALITNALADIKREEENQRRKIREQREYMERVQAENEKNKIARAQERAREQEEEKRLQKEYAHRLDEQERMRAETYARMKAKSSNNQAMYVAATAAKDAHDREVEARALAYQQQLAREAEERYQAQLEHREREKVKLNEALAEQIRVFKAREDKEREAQAIFAVAYKADAENALAEEKRQQRLRQQRALDHKAELQRQIQEKLHRTAETDPTAMSPQEKLINLPHIRKLISDEEVVGAIAHRIDKCKVAAEAKKRTKLGIRGGPADLENEDDF
;
A
#
# COMPACT_ATOMS: atom_id res chain seq x y z
N MET A 1 17.18 14.24 2.69
CA MET A 1 16.98 14.77 1.32
C MET A 1 17.64 13.81 0.34
N SER A 2 16.89 13.29 -0.64
CA SER A 2 17.40 12.37 -1.67
C SER A 2 18.50 13.02 -2.51
N ALA A 3 19.41 12.23 -3.07
CA ALA A 3 20.50 12.72 -3.94
C ALA A 3 19.97 13.59 -5.08
N THR A 4 18.82 13.20 -5.66
CA THR A 4 18.10 13.94 -6.71
C THR A 4 17.73 15.38 -6.31
N LYS A 5 17.31 15.61 -5.05
CA LYS A 5 16.95 16.95 -4.57
C LYS A 5 18.16 17.88 -4.44
N LYS A 6 19.37 17.35 -4.22
CA LYS A 6 20.59 18.18 -4.16
C LYS A 6 21.10 18.54 -5.55
N GLU A 7 20.93 17.64 -6.51
CA GLU A 7 21.29 17.83 -7.92
C GLU A 7 20.44 18.92 -8.56
N ASP A 8 19.12 18.87 -8.36
CA ASP A 8 18.19 19.88 -8.90
C ASP A 8 18.43 21.27 -8.28
N VAL A 9 18.78 21.34 -6.99
CA VAL A 9 19.11 22.62 -6.33
C VAL A 9 20.40 23.24 -6.88
N LEU A 10 21.42 22.44 -7.20
CA LEU A 10 22.66 22.94 -7.79
C LEU A 10 22.44 23.39 -9.26
N ALA A 11 21.68 22.62 -10.04
CA ALA A 11 21.33 22.95 -11.41
C ALA A 11 20.54 24.27 -11.49
N ASN A 12 19.56 24.46 -10.59
CA ASN A 12 18.76 25.69 -10.54
C ASN A 12 19.59 26.91 -10.11
N LYS A 13 20.49 26.77 -9.12
CA LYS A 13 21.38 27.86 -8.71
C LYS A 13 22.35 28.29 -9.82
N LEU A 14 22.87 27.34 -10.59
CA LEU A 14 23.74 27.63 -11.73
C LEU A 14 22.95 28.23 -12.90
N ALA A 15 21.72 27.76 -13.13
CA ALA A 15 20.82 28.33 -14.13
C ALA A 15 20.45 29.80 -13.81
N GLU A 16 20.10 30.10 -12.56
CA GLU A 16 19.84 31.47 -12.08
C GLU A 16 21.05 32.39 -12.26
N ARG A 17 22.26 31.88 -11.95
CA ARG A 17 23.50 32.67 -12.03
C ARG A 17 23.95 32.96 -13.46
N TYR A 18 23.78 32.01 -14.38
CA TYR A 18 24.40 32.06 -15.70
C TYR A 18 23.44 32.22 -16.89
N ALA A 19 22.19 31.75 -16.78
CA ALA A 19 21.24 31.82 -17.90
C ALA A 19 20.60 33.20 -18.08
N LYS A 20 20.53 34.02 -17.02
CA LYS A 20 19.94 35.38 -17.04
C LYS A 20 18.57 35.47 -17.76
N GLY A 21 17.73 34.44 -17.62
CA GLY A 21 16.38 34.39 -18.20
C GLY A 21 16.26 33.80 -19.60
N ASP A 22 17.35 33.35 -20.22
CA ASP A 22 17.33 32.66 -21.52
C ASP A 22 16.95 31.17 -21.37
N ALA A 23 15.88 30.76 -22.07
CA ALA A 23 15.33 29.41 -22.01
C ALA A 23 16.29 28.35 -22.57
N GLU A 24 17.05 28.67 -23.62
CA GLU A 24 17.99 27.72 -24.23
C GLU A 24 19.24 27.55 -23.36
N SER A 25 19.72 28.65 -22.77
CA SER A 25 20.82 28.63 -21.82
C SER A 25 20.45 27.90 -20.53
N THR A 26 19.22 28.05 -20.02
CA THR A 26 18.76 27.32 -18.82
C THR A 26 18.68 25.81 -19.08
N GLU A 27 18.11 25.40 -20.21
CA GLU A 27 18.02 23.97 -20.57
C GLU A 27 19.41 23.34 -20.74
N TYR A 28 20.35 24.05 -21.39
CA TYR A 28 21.73 23.61 -21.54
C TYR A 28 22.42 23.42 -20.17
N ILE A 29 22.27 24.37 -19.26
CA ILE A 29 22.87 24.29 -17.92
C ILE A 29 22.31 23.10 -17.13
N VAL A 30 20.99 22.90 -17.15
CA VAL A 30 20.36 21.77 -16.44
C VAL A 30 20.81 20.43 -17.02
N LYS A 31 20.95 20.33 -18.34
CA LYS A 31 21.39 19.11 -19.01
C LYS A 31 22.85 18.77 -18.70
N GLU A 32 23.76 19.74 -18.79
CA GLU A 32 25.19 19.51 -18.54
C GLU A 32 25.52 19.32 -17.06
N THR A 33 24.83 20.02 -16.14
CA THR A 33 24.97 19.79 -14.70
C THR A 33 24.55 18.37 -14.32
N ARG A 34 23.43 17.86 -14.85
CA ARG A 34 22.98 16.48 -14.60
C ARG A 34 23.95 15.44 -15.17
N LYS A 35 24.46 15.64 -16.39
CA LYS A 35 25.48 14.74 -16.96
C LYS A 35 26.77 14.71 -16.14
N PHE A 36 27.24 15.88 -15.71
CA PHE A 36 28.44 15.99 -14.90
C PHE A 36 28.27 15.29 -13.53
N LEU A 37 27.12 15.49 -12.88
CA LEU A 37 26.81 14.85 -11.60
C LEU A 37 26.65 13.34 -11.73
N ALA A 38 26.01 12.86 -12.80
CA ALA A 38 25.92 11.43 -13.10
C ALA A 38 27.31 10.77 -13.29
N SER A 39 28.22 11.47 -13.99
CA SER A 39 29.60 11.01 -14.21
C SER A 39 30.48 10.96 -12.94
N LYS A 40 30.04 11.66 -11.87
CA LYS A 40 30.75 11.75 -10.58
C LYS A 40 29.98 11.06 -9.45
N SER A 41 28.92 10.32 -9.77
CA SER A 41 28.09 9.60 -8.80
C SER A 41 28.96 8.67 -7.93
N GLY A 42 28.82 8.81 -6.61
CA GLY A 42 29.60 8.05 -5.61
C GLY A 42 30.87 8.72 -5.08
N ARG A 43 31.28 9.91 -5.56
CA ARG A 43 32.40 10.70 -5.00
C ARG A 43 31.90 12.02 -4.40
N LYS A 44 32.54 12.49 -3.32
CA LYS A 44 32.26 13.84 -2.77
C LYS A 44 32.77 14.89 -3.77
N LEU A 45 31.87 15.75 -4.26
CA LEU A 45 32.24 16.89 -5.12
C LEU A 45 33.18 17.81 -4.36
N CYS A 46 34.38 18.04 -4.92
CA CYS A 46 35.32 19.03 -4.39
C CYS A 46 35.13 20.39 -5.08
N ALA A 47 35.66 21.46 -4.48
CA ALA A 47 35.51 22.82 -5.02
C ALA A 47 36.07 22.96 -6.45
N SER A 48 37.12 22.19 -6.79
CA SER A 48 37.67 22.17 -8.14
C SER A 48 36.75 21.54 -9.18
N ASP A 49 35.95 20.53 -8.82
CA ASP A 49 34.95 19.93 -9.72
C ASP A 49 33.85 20.94 -10.06
N ILE A 50 33.43 21.75 -9.07
CA ILE A 50 32.42 22.80 -9.27
C ILE A 50 32.99 23.91 -10.18
N GLN A 51 34.24 24.33 -9.97
CA GLN A 51 34.90 25.32 -10.84
C GLN A 51 35.09 24.81 -12.28
N GLN A 52 35.38 23.52 -12.47
CA GLN A 52 35.46 22.92 -13.80
C GLN A 52 34.10 22.90 -14.49
N LEU A 53 33.03 22.62 -13.74
CA LEU A 53 31.66 22.68 -14.24
C LEU A 53 31.28 24.11 -14.64
N GLU A 54 31.58 25.11 -13.82
CA GLU A 54 31.34 26.53 -14.13
C GLU A 54 32.07 26.97 -15.40
N ARG A 55 33.36 26.63 -15.58
CA ARG A 55 34.11 26.95 -16.81
C ARG A 55 33.53 26.30 -18.06
N LYS A 56 33.08 25.04 -17.96
CA LYS A 56 32.43 24.33 -19.07
C LYS A 56 31.09 24.96 -19.44
N LEU A 57 30.30 25.35 -18.44
CA LEU A 57 29.02 26.03 -18.64
C LEU A 57 29.23 27.40 -19.28
N GLU A 58 30.18 28.20 -18.81
CA GLU A 58 30.51 29.51 -19.40
C GLU A 58 30.97 29.40 -20.86
N ALA A 59 31.82 28.41 -21.18
CA ALA A 59 32.26 28.17 -22.54
C ALA A 59 31.10 27.74 -23.46
N GLY A 60 30.24 26.84 -22.98
CA GLY A 60 29.06 26.37 -23.72
C GLY A 60 28.02 27.47 -23.96
N ILE A 61 27.76 28.32 -22.97
CA ILE A 61 26.84 29.47 -23.12
C ILE A 61 27.41 30.49 -24.11
N LYS A 62 28.73 30.73 -24.12
CA LYS A 62 29.36 31.60 -25.13
C LYS A 62 29.23 31.02 -26.54
N GLN A 63 29.33 29.71 -26.71
CA GLN A 63 29.13 29.05 -28.00
C GLN A 63 27.67 29.11 -28.44
N LEU A 64 26.71 28.87 -27.54
CA LEU A 64 25.27 29.01 -27.82
C LEU A 64 24.92 30.43 -28.25
N LYS A 65 25.43 31.45 -27.56
CA LYS A 65 25.22 32.85 -27.95
C LYS A 65 25.81 33.16 -29.33
N ARG A 66 27.01 32.66 -29.64
CA ARG A 66 27.59 32.81 -30.99
C ARG A 66 26.78 32.08 -32.06
N ALA A 67 26.26 30.89 -31.76
CA ALA A 67 25.42 30.13 -32.69
C ALA A 67 24.07 30.81 -32.93
N ASN A 68 23.46 31.41 -31.90
CA ASN A 68 22.22 32.16 -32.01
C ASN A 68 22.43 33.49 -32.74
N GLU A 69 23.50 34.23 -32.43
CA GLU A 69 23.88 35.44 -33.18
C GLU A 69 24.18 35.14 -34.65
N ALA A 70 24.81 33.99 -34.96
CA ALA A 70 25.06 33.56 -36.34
C ALA A 70 23.76 33.17 -37.07
N ARG A 71 22.83 32.50 -36.39
CA ARG A 71 21.48 32.21 -36.91
C ARG A 71 20.67 33.47 -37.18
N GLU A 72 20.71 34.44 -36.28
CA GLU A 72 20.00 35.73 -36.44
C GLU A 72 20.58 36.58 -37.57
N ARG A 73 21.89 36.45 -37.86
CA ARG A 73 22.53 37.10 -39.02
C ARG A 73 22.38 36.34 -40.34
N GLY A 74 21.75 35.16 -40.34
CA GLY A 74 21.55 34.36 -41.55
C GLY A 74 22.86 33.80 -42.15
N GLU A 75 23.96 33.82 -41.40
CA GLU A 75 25.22 33.23 -41.83
C GLU A 75 25.21 31.73 -41.50
N ALA A 76 25.13 30.90 -42.54
CA ALA A 76 25.38 29.48 -42.40
C ALA A 76 26.81 29.30 -41.87
N VAL A 77 26.93 28.75 -40.66
CA VAL A 77 28.20 28.38 -40.04
C VAL A 77 28.91 27.39 -40.97
N LYS A 78 29.86 27.89 -41.76
CA LYS A 78 30.83 27.05 -42.45
C LYS A 78 31.81 26.54 -41.41
N GLU A 79 31.94 25.22 -41.32
CA GLU A 79 33.09 24.60 -40.68
C GLU A 79 34.34 24.99 -41.51
N ASP A 80 35.15 25.90 -40.98
CA ASP A 80 36.42 26.27 -41.56
C ASP A 80 37.40 25.10 -41.45
N VAL A 81 37.47 24.31 -42.53
CA VAL A 81 38.61 23.45 -42.81
C VAL A 81 39.67 24.29 -43.51
N VAL A 82 40.78 24.50 -42.82
CA VAL A 82 42.01 25.10 -43.32
C VAL A 82 42.54 24.28 -44.49
N LEU A 83 42.55 24.83 -45.70
CA LEU A 83 43.48 24.43 -46.75
C LEU A 83 43.95 25.66 -47.54
N ALA A 84 45.24 25.94 -47.38
CA ALA A 84 46.04 26.82 -48.22
C ALA A 84 46.54 26.04 -49.46
N ASN A 85 46.59 26.72 -50.61
CA ASN A 85 47.67 26.71 -51.63
C ASN A 85 47.11 27.16 -53.01
N GLU A 86 47.55 28.32 -53.53
CA GLU A 86 48.50 28.50 -54.66
C GLU A 86 47.82 28.36 -56.05
N ARG A 87 47.68 29.39 -56.90
CA ARG A 87 48.62 30.28 -57.65
C ARG A 87 48.66 29.90 -59.15
N ASN A 88 48.31 30.89 -59.99
CA ASN A 88 48.88 31.30 -61.30
C ASN A 88 49.21 30.27 -62.40
N GLN A 89 48.74 30.54 -63.63
CA GLN A 89 49.61 30.96 -64.74
C GLN A 89 48.81 31.41 -65.97
N ALA A 90 49.42 32.35 -66.70
CA ALA A 90 48.95 33.00 -67.91
C ALA A 90 49.83 32.63 -69.12
N ASP A 91 49.26 32.88 -70.30
CA ASP A 91 49.88 33.54 -71.47
C ASP A 91 50.72 32.80 -72.54
N THR A 92 50.46 33.27 -73.78
CA THR A 92 51.32 33.43 -74.99
C THR A 92 51.66 32.21 -75.87
N ARG A 93 51.97 32.29 -77.18
CA ARG A 93 51.78 33.18 -78.37
C ARG A 93 52.58 32.50 -79.54
N SER A 94 52.60 33.14 -80.73
CA SER A 94 53.46 32.98 -81.95
C SER A 94 53.05 31.89 -82.97
N GLU A 95 52.61 32.18 -84.21
CA GLU A 95 53.19 32.95 -85.35
C GLU A 95 54.57 32.46 -85.83
N GLU A 96 54.67 32.16 -87.14
CA GLU A 96 55.75 32.44 -88.10
C GLU A 96 55.47 31.59 -89.38
N GLU A 97 55.10 32.13 -90.54
CA GLU A 97 55.84 32.96 -91.52
C GLU A 97 56.87 32.21 -92.41
N SER A 98 56.98 32.73 -93.64
CA SER A 98 58.07 32.63 -94.64
C SER A 98 57.90 31.59 -95.76
N LYS A 99 58.28 31.82 -97.03
CA LYS A 99 58.80 32.98 -97.79
C LYS A 99 58.73 32.65 -99.29
N GLU A 100 58.80 33.69 -100.13
CA GLU A 100 58.73 33.70 -101.60
C GLU A 100 60.04 33.34 -102.36
N ASN A 101 59.84 32.98 -103.65
CA ASN A 101 60.67 33.24 -104.86
C ASN A 101 61.96 32.41 -105.10
N PRO A 102 62.47 32.27 -106.36
CA PRO A 102 62.16 33.00 -107.60
C PRO A 102 62.03 32.17 -108.92
N ASP A 103 61.71 32.88 -110.01
CA ASP A 103 61.64 32.47 -111.43
C ASP A 103 62.92 31.82 -112.00
N ILE A 104 62.78 30.64 -112.62
CA ILE A 104 63.78 29.98 -113.51
C ILE A 104 63.03 29.29 -114.67
N PRO A 105 63.55 29.28 -115.92
CA PRO A 105 62.81 28.97 -117.15
C PRO A 105 62.37 27.50 -117.25
N LEU A 106 61.23 27.26 -117.91
CA LEU A 106 60.64 25.94 -118.15
C LEU A 106 61.63 24.96 -118.81
N ASP A 107 62.10 24.00 -118.01
CA ASP A 107 62.71 22.74 -118.46
C ASP A 107 61.73 21.58 -118.19
N SER A 108 61.52 20.69 -119.16
CA SER A 108 60.54 19.60 -119.08
C SER A 108 60.80 18.62 -117.93
N TYR A 109 62.03 18.56 -117.42
CA TYR A 109 62.40 17.78 -116.24
C TYR A 109 61.92 18.40 -114.92
N LEU A 110 61.79 19.73 -114.87
CA LEU A 110 61.26 20.48 -113.73
C LEU A 110 59.76 20.22 -113.55
N VAL A 111 59.04 19.97 -114.65
CA VAL A 111 57.62 19.56 -114.62
C VAL A 111 57.46 18.16 -114.00
N PHE A 112 58.38 17.22 -114.27
CA PHE A 112 58.36 15.89 -113.63
C PHE A 112 58.79 15.94 -112.15
N ALA A 113 59.77 16.77 -111.81
CA ALA A 113 60.20 16.97 -110.42
C ALA A 113 59.10 17.67 -109.59
N THR A 114 58.49 18.73 -110.13
CA THR A 114 57.35 19.41 -109.50
C THR A 114 56.10 18.53 -109.45
N ALA A 115 55.84 17.67 -110.44
CA ALA A 115 54.76 16.69 -110.38
C ALA A 115 55.02 15.62 -109.30
N SER A 116 56.25 15.12 -109.18
CA SER A 116 56.64 14.16 -108.12
C SER A 116 56.59 14.79 -106.72
N GLU A 117 57.03 16.04 -106.58
CA GLU A 117 56.88 16.81 -105.34
C GLU A 117 55.42 17.10 -105.03
N PHE A 118 54.58 17.39 -106.02
CA PHE A 118 53.14 17.60 -105.85
C PHE A 118 52.43 16.31 -105.43
N GLU A 119 52.80 15.17 -106.01
CA GLU A 119 52.32 13.84 -105.58
C GLU A 119 52.80 13.50 -104.16
N HIS A 120 54.06 13.80 -103.83
CA HIS A 120 54.58 13.61 -102.49
C HIS A 120 53.87 14.51 -101.47
N GLN A 121 53.68 15.80 -101.77
CA GLN A 121 52.90 16.72 -100.93
C GLN A 121 51.45 16.28 -100.79
N LYS A 122 50.83 15.73 -101.85
CA LYS A 122 49.48 15.16 -101.80
C LYS A 122 49.45 13.92 -100.91
N SER A 123 50.45 13.05 -100.98
CA SER A 123 50.58 11.88 -100.11
C SER A 123 50.80 12.25 -98.63
N GLU A 124 51.62 13.27 -98.35
CA GLU A 124 51.86 13.80 -97.00
C GLU A 124 50.59 14.46 -96.44
N ARG A 125 49.89 15.25 -97.25
CA ARG A 125 48.57 15.82 -96.88
C ARG A 125 47.55 14.73 -96.60
N GLU A 126 47.50 13.66 -97.40
CA GLU A 126 46.64 12.51 -97.12
C GLU A 126 47.05 11.76 -95.85
N ARG A 127 48.35 11.60 -95.59
CA ARG A 127 48.85 10.96 -94.38
C ARG A 127 48.50 11.77 -93.14
N ILE A 128 48.70 13.09 -93.16
CA ILE A 128 48.30 14.02 -92.10
C ILE A 128 46.78 14.02 -91.91
N ARG A 129 46.00 13.96 -93.00
CA ARG A 129 44.55 13.84 -92.92
C ARG A 129 44.12 12.53 -92.26
N ARG A 130 44.72 11.40 -92.65
CA ARG A 130 44.44 10.08 -92.05
C ARG A 130 44.85 10.01 -90.58
N THR A 131 45.96 10.62 -90.18
CA THR A 131 46.36 10.69 -88.76
C THR A 131 45.43 11.58 -87.95
N ARG A 132 45.02 12.73 -88.48
CA ARG A 132 43.99 13.59 -87.86
C ARG A 132 42.64 12.90 -87.74
N GLU A 133 42.21 12.15 -88.76
CA GLU A 133 40.99 11.35 -88.70
C GLU A 133 41.08 10.23 -87.65
N LYS A 134 42.23 9.57 -87.52
CA LYS A 134 42.47 8.59 -86.44
C LYS A 134 42.46 9.24 -85.05
N GLN A 135 43.10 10.38 -84.88
CA GLN A 135 43.09 11.13 -83.62
C GLN A 135 41.68 11.60 -83.26
N ARG A 136 40.90 12.04 -84.25
CA ARG A 136 39.50 12.43 -84.05
C ARG A 136 38.64 11.25 -83.59
N LYS A 137 38.75 10.08 -84.24
CA LYS A 137 38.04 8.86 -83.81
C LYS A 137 38.44 8.41 -82.41
N MET A 138 39.73 8.44 -82.10
CA MET A 138 40.23 8.09 -80.77
C MET A 138 39.72 9.06 -79.69
N LYS A 139 39.63 10.35 -80.02
CA LYS A 139 39.02 11.36 -79.14
C LYS A 139 37.53 11.11 -78.94
N GLU A 140 36.79 10.84 -80.02
CA GLU A 140 35.35 10.51 -79.95
C GLU A 140 35.09 9.25 -79.10
N GLU A 141 35.95 8.22 -79.19
CA GLU A 141 35.88 7.02 -78.35
C GLU A 141 36.19 7.29 -76.87
N LEU A 142 37.20 8.12 -76.58
CA LEU A 142 37.53 8.53 -75.20
C LEU A 142 36.44 9.40 -74.59
N ASP A 143 35.90 10.35 -75.33
CA ASP A 143 34.78 11.20 -74.90
C ASP A 143 33.54 10.34 -74.61
N ALA A 144 33.24 9.35 -75.45
CA ALA A 144 32.16 8.38 -75.22
C ALA A 144 32.38 7.52 -73.96
N GLN A 145 33.62 7.09 -73.68
CA GLN A 145 33.94 6.37 -72.43
C GLN A 145 33.77 7.27 -71.19
N VAL A 146 34.17 8.54 -71.27
CA VAL A 146 34.00 9.51 -70.18
C VAL A 146 32.51 9.79 -69.94
N GLU A 147 31.70 9.96 -70.99
CA GLU A 147 30.25 10.12 -70.87
C GLU A 147 29.59 8.87 -70.26
N ALA A 148 29.94 7.68 -70.71
CA ALA A 148 29.43 6.43 -70.13
C ALA A 148 29.81 6.28 -68.65
N SER A 149 31.03 6.67 -68.27
CA SER A 149 31.48 6.69 -66.87
C SER A 149 30.70 7.72 -66.04
N ARG A 150 30.49 8.93 -66.56
CA ARG A 150 29.68 9.98 -65.91
C ARG A 150 28.23 9.53 -65.70
N ASN A 151 27.63 8.85 -66.68
CA ASN A 151 26.27 8.33 -66.57
C ASN A 151 26.16 7.20 -65.54
N LYS A 152 27.12 6.26 -65.51
CA LYS A 152 27.15 5.24 -64.46
C LYS A 152 27.32 5.84 -63.07
N ASN A 153 28.15 6.87 -62.95
CA ASN A 153 28.37 7.55 -61.67
C ASN A 153 27.11 8.33 -61.23
N SER A 154 26.39 8.98 -62.15
CA SER A 154 25.15 9.68 -61.83
C SER A 154 24.01 8.72 -61.46
N GLU A 155 23.94 7.54 -62.08
CA GLU A 155 23.03 6.46 -61.67
C GLU A 155 23.36 5.94 -60.26
N HIS A 156 24.64 5.73 -59.95
CA HIS A 156 25.07 5.34 -58.61
C HIS A 156 24.67 6.37 -57.55
N ILE A 157 24.89 7.66 -57.82
CA ILE A 157 24.51 8.76 -56.91
C ILE A 157 23.00 8.75 -56.69
N ARG A 158 22.19 8.56 -57.74
CA ARG A 158 20.72 8.47 -57.61
C ARG A 158 20.28 7.29 -56.75
N ILE A 159 20.89 6.12 -56.94
CA ILE A 159 20.59 4.92 -56.14
C ILE A 159 20.94 5.14 -54.66
N GLU A 160 22.08 5.79 -54.39
CA GLU A 160 22.48 6.15 -53.02
C GLU A 160 21.54 7.18 -52.39
N GLU A 161 21.09 8.17 -53.15
CA GLU A 161 20.09 9.16 -52.70
C GLU A 161 18.75 8.50 -52.36
N ASP A 162 18.24 7.62 -53.23
CA ASP A 162 17.00 6.88 -53.01
C ASP A 162 17.11 5.95 -51.79
N TYR A 163 18.26 5.27 -51.62
CA TYR A 163 18.52 4.45 -50.45
C TYR A 163 18.58 5.30 -49.17
N ALA A 164 19.26 6.45 -49.20
CA ALA A 164 19.32 7.36 -48.07
C ALA A 164 17.93 7.90 -47.69
N GLN A 165 17.08 8.21 -48.67
CA GLN A 165 15.70 8.62 -48.44
C GLN A 165 14.85 7.50 -47.82
N HIS A 166 15.01 6.26 -48.30
CA HIS A 166 14.33 5.10 -47.74
C HIS A 166 14.75 4.81 -46.29
N VAL A 167 16.05 4.92 -45.97
CA VAL A 167 16.53 4.78 -44.58
C VAL A 167 15.97 5.89 -43.69
N ARG A 168 15.90 7.13 -44.18
CA ARG A 168 15.30 8.25 -43.45
C ARG A 168 13.81 8.02 -43.17
N SER A 169 13.06 7.52 -44.16
CA SER A 169 11.62 7.24 -43.98
C SER A 169 11.38 6.09 -43.00
N GLN A 170 12.18 5.02 -43.06
CA GLN A 170 12.12 3.93 -42.09
C GLN A 170 12.46 4.40 -40.66
N TYR A 171 13.47 5.25 -40.51
CA TYR A 171 13.84 5.81 -39.21
C TYR A 171 12.74 6.72 -38.64
N ALA A 172 12.13 7.56 -39.48
CA ALA A 172 10.99 8.39 -39.10
C ALA A 172 9.78 7.53 -38.67
N ALA A 173 9.44 6.50 -39.45
CA ALA A 173 8.36 5.58 -39.12
C ALA A 173 8.63 4.81 -37.81
N HIS A 174 9.88 4.42 -37.55
CA HIS A 174 10.27 3.80 -36.29
C HIS A 174 10.09 4.76 -35.10
N LEU A 175 10.56 6.01 -35.23
CA LEU A 175 10.39 7.03 -34.18
C LEU A 175 8.92 7.31 -33.87
N ASP A 176 8.08 7.41 -34.90
CA ASP A 176 6.64 7.62 -34.70
C ASP A 176 5.96 6.38 -34.11
N GLY A 177 6.42 5.17 -34.47
CA GLY A 177 6.04 3.92 -33.82
C GLY A 177 6.38 3.90 -32.33
N GLU A 178 7.57 4.36 -31.92
CA GLU A 178 7.95 4.47 -30.51
C GLU A 178 7.13 5.52 -29.75
N LYS A 179 6.88 6.68 -30.36
CA LYS A 179 6.00 7.71 -29.77
C LYS A 179 4.60 7.15 -29.53
N ASN A 180 4.03 6.44 -30.51
CA ASN A 180 2.70 5.84 -30.39
C ASN A 180 2.66 4.77 -29.30
N LYS A 181 3.69 3.91 -29.19
CA LYS A 181 3.80 2.95 -28.08
C LYS A 181 3.84 3.64 -26.72
N ARG A 182 4.63 4.71 -26.58
CA ARG A 182 4.69 5.51 -25.34
C ARG A 182 3.34 6.16 -25.01
N LEU A 183 2.66 6.72 -26.00
CA LEU A 183 1.33 7.31 -25.81
C LEU A 183 0.31 6.25 -25.35
N GLN A 184 0.29 5.07 -25.97
CA GLN A 184 -0.56 3.96 -25.55
C GLN A 184 -0.24 3.49 -24.12
N GLU A 185 1.04 3.48 -23.73
CA GLU A 185 1.45 3.11 -22.38
C GLU A 185 1.00 4.16 -21.36
N ILE A 186 1.11 5.46 -21.68
CA ILE A 186 0.59 6.55 -20.87
C ILE A 186 -0.94 6.45 -20.72
N GLU A 187 -1.67 6.16 -21.80
CA GLU A 187 -3.12 5.96 -21.76
C GLU A 187 -3.52 4.77 -20.88
N ARG A 188 -2.81 3.64 -21.01
CA ARG A 188 -3.04 2.47 -20.13
C ARG A 188 -2.80 2.82 -18.66
N GLN A 189 -1.71 3.53 -18.35
CA GLN A 189 -1.43 3.98 -16.99
C GLN A 189 -2.52 4.94 -16.46
N ARG A 190 -3.04 5.81 -17.32
CA ARG A 190 -4.15 6.71 -16.98
C ARG A 190 -5.43 5.93 -16.67
N VAL A 191 -5.81 4.95 -17.49
CA VAL A 191 -6.98 4.10 -17.24
C VAL A 191 -6.85 3.35 -15.91
N ILE A 192 -5.69 2.75 -15.64
CA ILE A 192 -5.41 2.06 -14.36
C ILE A 192 -5.54 3.03 -13.18
N LYS A 193 -5.07 4.27 -13.33
CA LYS A 193 -5.19 5.30 -12.29
C LYS A 193 -6.66 5.68 -12.07
N GLU A 194 -7.42 5.92 -13.14
CA GLU A 194 -8.85 6.24 -13.06
C GLU A 194 -9.66 5.10 -12.42
N GLU A 195 -9.34 3.84 -12.70
CA GLU A 195 -9.95 2.68 -12.04
C GLU A 195 -9.64 2.62 -10.54
N ARG A 196 -8.38 2.87 -10.14
CA ARG A 196 -8.00 2.94 -8.73
C ARG A 196 -8.72 4.07 -8.00
N ASP A 197 -8.80 5.24 -8.63
CA ASP A 197 -9.49 6.40 -8.05
C ASP A 197 -11.00 6.11 -7.89
N ARG A 198 -11.63 5.41 -8.85
CA ARG A 198 -13.02 4.93 -8.72
C ARG A 198 -13.18 3.93 -7.58
N GLN A 199 -12.28 2.96 -7.43
CA GLN A 199 -12.32 1.99 -6.32
C GLN A 199 -12.16 2.67 -4.96
N LEU A 200 -11.28 3.66 -4.86
CA LEU A 200 -11.11 4.45 -3.64
C LEU A 200 -12.36 5.27 -3.32
N ALA A 201 -12.97 5.91 -4.31
CA ALA A 201 -14.22 6.65 -4.13
C ALA A 201 -15.38 5.74 -3.67
N GLU A 202 -15.49 4.53 -4.24
CA GLU A 202 -16.49 3.54 -3.84
C GLU A 202 -16.27 3.06 -2.39
N LEU A 203 -15.02 2.82 -1.99
CA LEU A 203 -14.68 2.45 -0.62
C LEU A 203 -15.01 3.54 0.39
N VAL A 204 -14.74 4.81 0.05
CA VAL A 204 -15.10 5.97 0.89
C VAL A 204 -16.62 6.06 1.01
N ALA A 205 -17.36 6.02 -0.09
CA ALA A 205 -18.82 6.05 -0.09
C ALA A 205 -19.43 4.89 0.71
N ARG A 206 -18.84 3.70 0.65
CA ARG A 206 -19.29 2.54 1.45
C ARG A 206 -19.04 2.76 2.94
N ARG A 207 -17.90 3.32 3.32
CA ARG A 207 -17.59 3.68 4.71
C ARG A 207 -18.53 4.76 5.24
N GLU A 208 -18.81 5.79 4.45
CA GLU A 208 -19.76 6.84 4.83
C GLU A 208 -21.17 6.29 5.03
N ARG A 209 -21.65 5.43 4.13
CA ARG A 209 -22.95 4.75 4.30
C ARG A 209 -22.99 3.86 5.54
N ALA A 210 -21.90 3.16 5.85
CA ALA A 210 -21.82 2.33 7.06
C ALA A 210 -21.86 3.20 8.32
N ALA A 211 -21.05 4.26 8.37
CA ALA A 211 -21.03 5.22 9.48
C ALA A 211 -22.38 5.93 9.66
N GLN A 212 -23.07 6.24 8.56
CA GLN A 212 -24.41 6.82 8.62
C GLN A 212 -25.42 5.83 9.20
N ARG A 213 -25.39 4.56 8.78
CA ARG A 213 -26.24 3.51 9.37
C ARG A 213 -25.99 3.31 10.86
N GLU A 214 -24.73 3.34 11.29
CA GLU A 214 -24.38 3.28 12.71
C GLU A 214 -24.96 4.47 13.48
N ARG A 215 -24.81 5.69 12.95
CA ARG A 215 -25.42 6.89 13.56
C ARG A 215 -26.94 6.80 13.62
N ASP A 216 -27.59 6.30 12.57
CA ASP A 216 -29.04 6.15 12.54
C ASP A 216 -29.51 5.07 13.54
N GLN A 217 -28.74 3.98 13.71
CA GLN A 217 -28.99 2.95 14.71
C GLN A 217 -28.78 3.48 16.14
N GLU A 218 -27.70 4.22 16.39
CA GLU A 218 -27.45 4.86 17.68
C GLU A 218 -28.55 5.87 18.02
N ALA A 219 -28.98 6.68 17.06
CA ALA A 219 -30.09 7.61 17.24
C ALA A 219 -31.41 6.88 17.56
N ALA A 220 -31.68 5.75 16.89
CA ALA A 220 -32.84 4.91 17.18
C ALA A 220 -32.77 4.30 18.60
N LEU A 221 -31.58 3.86 19.04
CA LEU A 221 -31.39 3.34 20.40
C LEU A 221 -31.58 4.43 21.46
N ILE A 222 -31.02 5.62 21.23
CA ILE A 222 -31.17 6.77 22.14
C ILE A 222 -32.65 7.18 22.25
N THR A 223 -33.36 7.26 21.12
CA THR A 223 -34.79 7.62 21.12
C THR A 223 -35.65 6.58 21.83
N ASN A 224 -35.37 5.29 21.64
CA ASN A 224 -36.04 4.21 22.39
C ASN A 224 -35.74 4.30 23.90
N ALA A 225 -34.48 4.50 24.29
CA ALA A 225 -34.09 4.65 25.69
C ALA A 225 -34.78 5.85 26.35
N LEU A 226 -34.87 7.00 25.66
CA LEU A 226 -35.60 8.16 26.14
C LEU A 226 -37.11 7.90 26.27
N ALA A 227 -37.70 7.11 25.37
CA ALA A 227 -39.09 6.72 25.45
C ALA A 227 -39.35 5.80 26.66
N ASP A 228 -38.44 4.85 26.92
CA ASP A 228 -38.55 3.95 28.08
C ASP A 228 -38.36 4.69 29.41
N ILE A 229 -37.41 5.63 29.50
CA ILE A 229 -37.26 6.51 30.66
C ILE A 229 -38.57 7.29 30.91
N LYS A 230 -39.17 7.88 29.86
CA LYS A 230 -40.45 8.59 30.00
C LYS A 230 -41.57 7.67 30.50
N ARG A 231 -41.66 6.44 29.99
CA ARG A 231 -42.66 5.46 30.46
C ARG A 231 -42.42 5.09 31.92
N GLU A 232 -41.18 4.92 32.34
CA GLU A 232 -40.84 4.66 33.74
C GLU A 232 -41.19 5.84 34.65
N GLU A 233 -40.89 7.08 34.23
CA GLU A 233 -41.27 8.30 34.95
C GLU A 233 -42.80 8.43 35.08
N GLU A 234 -43.55 8.19 34.00
CA GLU A 234 -45.01 8.18 34.02
C GLU A 234 -45.57 7.12 34.96
N ASN A 235 -45.00 5.91 34.93
CA ASN A 235 -45.37 4.83 35.84
C ASN A 235 -45.06 5.18 37.30
N GLN A 236 -43.93 5.82 37.59
CA GLN A 236 -43.61 6.30 38.94
C GLN A 236 -44.59 7.39 39.40
N ARG A 237 -44.89 8.37 38.54
CA ARG A 237 -45.89 9.41 38.83
C ARG A 237 -47.26 8.80 39.11
N ARG A 238 -47.66 7.79 38.35
CA ARG A 238 -48.91 7.04 38.57
C ARG A 238 -48.91 6.34 39.92
N LYS A 239 -47.84 5.61 40.27
CA LYS A 239 -47.71 4.97 41.60
C LYS A 239 -47.78 5.99 42.74
N ILE A 240 -47.12 7.13 42.61
CA ILE A 240 -47.18 8.21 43.60
C ILE A 240 -48.62 8.74 43.75
N ARG A 241 -49.34 8.92 42.63
CA ARG A 241 -50.74 9.36 42.67
C ARG A 241 -51.63 8.31 43.36
N GLU A 242 -51.50 7.03 42.98
CA GLU A 242 -52.25 5.93 43.59
C GLU A 242 -51.96 5.81 45.10
N GLN A 243 -50.71 5.98 45.52
CA GLN A 243 -50.33 6.03 46.94
C GLN A 243 -50.96 7.22 47.68
N ARG A 244 -51.01 8.40 47.07
CA ARG A 244 -51.66 9.59 47.66
C ARG A 244 -53.16 9.36 47.81
N GLU A 245 -53.83 8.86 46.78
CA GLU A 245 -55.26 8.51 46.82
C GLU A 245 -55.55 7.46 47.89
N TYR A 246 -54.69 6.45 48.02
CA TYR A 246 -54.79 5.45 49.09
C TYR A 246 -54.66 6.08 50.48
N MET A 247 -53.66 6.94 50.69
CA MET A 247 -53.47 7.63 51.96
C MET A 247 -54.64 8.55 52.32
N GLU A 248 -55.22 9.24 51.34
CA GLU A 248 -56.41 10.08 51.53
C GLU A 248 -57.63 9.24 51.95
N ARG A 249 -57.84 8.07 51.32
CA ARG A 249 -58.89 7.12 51.74
C ARG A 249 -58.69 6.62 53.17
N VAL A 250 -57.47 6.24 53.52
CA VAL A 250 -57.13 5.80 54.89
C VAL A 250 -57.34 6.91 55.91
N GLN A 251 -56.99 8.16 55.58
CA GLN A 251 -57.27 9.31 56.45
C GLN A 251 -58.77 9.52 56.65
N ALA A 252 -59.56 9.47 55.57
CA ALA A 252 -61.02 9.60 55.65
C ALA A 252 -61.66 8.46 56.46
N GLU A 253 -61.19 7.22 56.34
CA GLU A 253 -61.64 6.09 57.16
C GLU A 253 -61.25 6.25 58.64
N ASN A 254 -60.04 6.73 58.93
CA ASN A 254 -59.61 7.02 60.29
C ASN A 254 -60.43 8.13 60.95
N GLU A 255 -60.81 9.17 60.20
CA GLU A 255 -61.72 10.22 60.68
C GLU A 255 -63.12 9.67 60.96
N LYS A 256 -63.69 8.85 60.07
CA LYS A 256 -64.96 8.17 60.30
C LYS A 256 -64.91 7.29 61.55
N ASN A 257 -63.85 6.52 61.73
CA ASN A 257 -63.65 5.68 62.92
C ASN A 257 -63.50 6.52 64.20
N LYS A 258 -62.82 7.67 64.12
CA LYS A 258 -62.68 8.59 65.25
C LYS A 258 -64.05 9.16 65.66
N ILE A 259 -64.88 9.54 64.69
CA ILE A 259 -66.26 10.01 64.94
C ILE A 259 -67.11 8.87 65.52
N ALA A 260 -67.05 7.66 64.96
CA ALA A 260 -67.78 6.50 65.47
C ALA A 260 -67.41 6.18 66.92
N ARG A 261 -66.11 6.14 67.24
CA ARG A 261 -65.64 5.94 68.64
C ARG A 261 -66.07 7.05 69.58
N ALA A 262 -66.12 8.30 69.11
CA ALA A 262 -66.61 9.41 69.91
C ALA A 262 -68.12 9.28 70.20
N GLN A 263 -68.90 8.82 69.22
CA GLN A 263 -70.32 8.53 69.39
C GLN A 263 -70.55 7.34 70.33
N GLU A 264 -69.77 6.26 70.22
CA GLU A 264 -69.84 5.12 71.15
C GLU A 264 -69.53 5.55 72.57
N ARG A 265 -68.45 6.31 72.81
CA ARG A 265 -68.15 6.85 74.14
C ARG A 265 -69.25 7.75 74.69
N ALA A 266 -69.88 8.57 73.83
CA ALA A 266 -71.00 9.40 74.25
C ALA A 266 -72.21 8.54 74.67
N ARG A 267 -72.51 7.48 73.92
CA ARG A 267 -73.56 6.51 74.28
C ARG A 267 -73.24 5.76 75.57
N GLU A 268 -72.00 5.28 75.72
CA GLU A 268 -71.53 4.63 76.94
C GLU A 268 -71.65 5.56 78.16
N GLN A 269 -71.31 6.85 78.02
CA GLN A 269 -71.50 7.83 79.10
C GLN A 269 -72.97 8.12 79.42
N GLU A 270 -73.85 8.13 78.41
CA GLU A 270 -75.30 8.26 78.61
C GLU A 270 -75.87 7.03 79.32
N GLU A 271 -75.45 5.83 78.92
CA GLU A 271 -75.80 4.56 79.56
C GLU A 271 -75.24 4.49 80.99
N GLU A 272 -74.00 4.92 81.22
CA GLU A 272 -73.42 5.00 82.55
C GLU A 272 -74.19 5.98 83.43
N LYS A 273 -74.53 7.17 82.94
CA LYS A 273 -75.38 8.12 83.69
C LYS A 273 -76.76 7.55 83.98
N ARG A 274 -77.34 6.81 83.03
CA ARG A 274 -78.63 6.14 83.23
C ARG A 274 -78.53 5.05 84.29
N LEU A 275 -77.53 4.18 84.20
CA LEU A 275 -77.26 3.14 85.19
C LEU A 275 -76.93 3.72 86.56
N GLN A 276 -76.18 4.82 86.65
CA GLN A 276 -75.92 5.53 87.89
C GLN A 276 -77.21 6.10 88.49
N LYS A 277 -78.12 6.65 87.67
CA LYS A 277 -79.44 7.10 88.15
C LYS A 277 -80.32 5.94 88.60
N GLU A 278 -80.36 4.85 87.84
CA GLU A 278 -81.09 3.64 88.22
C GLU A 278 -80.50 3.01 89.50
N TYR A 279 -79.18 3.03 89.66
CA TYR A 279 -78.48 2.54 90.84
C TYR A 279 -78.68 3.47 92.04
N ALA A 280 -78.63 4.79 91.85
CA ALA A 280 -78.97 5.77 92.89
C ALA A 280 -80.43 5.61 93.33
N HIS A 281 -81.36 5.46 92.39
CA HIS A 281 -82.76 5.18 92.70
C HIS A 281 -82.93 3.85 93.45
N ARG A 282 -82.23 2.79 93.04
CA ARG A 282 -82.21 1.51 93.77
C ARG A 282 -81.59 1.65 95.15
N LEU A 283 -80.55 2.47 95.31
CA LEU A 283 -79.95 2.77 96.62
C LEU A 283 -80.92 3.56 97.48
N ASP A 284 -81.60 4.57 96.96
CA ASP A 284 -82.63 5.34 97.67
C ASP A 284 -83.81 4.45 98.07
N GLU A 285 -84.24 3.54 97.18
CA GLU A 285 -85.24 2.52 97.49
C GLU A 285 -84.72 1.54 98.54
N GLN A 286 -83.46 1.09 98.44
CA GLN A 286 -82.85 0.23 99.45
C GLN A 286 -82.65 0.96 100.77
N GLU A 287 -82.38 2.26 100.79
CA GLU A 287 -82.23 3.09 101.98
C GLU A 287 -83.59 3.37 102.61
N ARG A 288 -84.62 3.62 101.79
CA ARG A 288 -86.00 3.70 102.24
C ARG A 288 -86.46 2.37 102.80
N MET A 289 -86.19 1.26 102.10
CA MET A 289 -86.46 -0.08 102.59
C MET A 289 -85.59 -0.41 103.80
N ARG A 290 -84.34 0.07 103.90
CA ARG A 290 -83.47 -0.07 105.08
C ARG A 290 -83.99 0.76 106.24
N ALA A 291 -84.53 1.95 106.03
CA ALA A 291 -85.12 2.78 107.05
C ALA A 291 -86.45 2.18 107.52
N GLU A 292 -87.28 1.66 106.61
CA GLU A 292 -88.50 0.92 106.92
C GLU A 292 -88.19 -0.43 107.60
N THR A 293 -87.13 -1.12 107.18
CA THR A 293 -86.65 -2.35 107.81
C THR A 293 -85.86 -2.09 109.08
N TYR A 294 -85.21 -0.95 109.29
CA TYR A 294 -84.62 -0.51 110.57
C TYR A 294 -85.71 -0.05 111.52
N ALA A 295 -86.78 0.57 111.04
CA ALA A 295 -87.97 0.85 111.85
C ALA A 295 -88.65 -0.47 112.24
N ARG A 296 -88.83 -1.40 111.29
CA ARG A 296 -89.33 -2.77 111.56
C ARG A 296 -88.35 -3.62 112.35
N MET A 297 -87.03 -3.45 112.25
CA MET A 297 -86.00 -4.14 113.03
C MET A 297 -85.85 -3.50 114.38
N LYS A 298 -86.04 -2.20 114.58
CA LYS A 298 -86.16 -1.64 115.92
C LYS A 298 -87.39 -2.22 116.63
N ALA A 299 -88.44 -2.57 115.88
CA ALA A 299 -89.59 -3.34 116.36
C ALA A 299 -89.34 -4.88 116.45
N LYS A 300 -88.50 -5.48 115.60
CA LYS A 300 -88.20 -6.93 115.52
C LYS A 300 -86.87 -7.36 116.15
N SER A 301 -86.00 -6.44 116.56
CA SER A 301 -84.72 -6.65 117.27
C SER A 301 -84.95 -6.88 118.76
N SER A 302 -86.20 -6.78 119.21
CA SER A 302 -86.68 -7.45 120.41
C SER A 302 -86.89 -8.97 120.18
N ASN A 303 -86.93 -9.45 118.93
CA ASN A 303 -87.45 -10.79 118.64
C ASN A 303 -86.97 -11.41 117.31
N ASN A 304 -85.66 -11.62 117.09
CA ASN A 304 -85.12 -12.76 116.28
C ASN A 304 -83.62 -12.63 115.92
N GLN A 305 -82.75 -12.96 116.87
CA GLN A 305 -81.31 -13.22 116.65
C GLN A 305 -81.05 -14.71 116.32
N ALA A 306 -81.92 -15.36 115.54
CA ALA A 306 -81.92 -16.83 115.38
C ALA A 306 -82.07 -17.36 113.94
N MET A 307 -81.91 -16.54 112.90
CA MET A 307 -82.15 -16.95 111.49
C MET A 307 -80.99 -16.59 110.54
N TYR A 308 -79.74 -16.83 110.93
CA TYR A 308 -78.55 -16.54 110.10
C TYR A 308 -77.80 -17.78 109.58
N VAL A 309 -78.36 -19.00 109.73
CA VAL A 309 -77.62 -20.24 109.41
C VAL A 309 -78.13 -20.96 108.14
N ALA A 310 -79.14 -20.43 107.43
CA ALA A 310 -79.74 -21.12 106.27
C ALA A 310 -79.32 -20.59 104.87
N ALA A 311 -78.23 -19.83 104.74
CA ALA A 311 -77.84 -19.15 103.48
C ALA A 311 -76.52 -19.64 102.84
N THR A 312 -75.99 -20.81 103.22
CA THR A 312 -74.71 -21.33 102.71
C THR A 312 -74.86 -22.33 101.57
N ALA A 313 -76.00 -23.01 101.42
CA ALA A 313 -76.17 -24.03 100.37
C ALA A 313 -76.40 -23.47 98.95
N ALA A 314 -76.85 -22.22 98.80
CA ALA A 314 -77.11 -21.60 97.49
C ALA A 314 -75.85 -20.99 96.84
N LYS A 315 -74.79 -20.73 97.61
CA LYS A 315 -73.51 -20.19 97.09
C LYS A 315 -72.70 -21.26 96.36
N ASP A 316 -72.61 -22.46 96.93
CA ASP A 316 -71.81 -23.55 96.36
C ASP A 316 -72.29 -24.03 94.98
N ALA A 317 -73.59 -23.86 94.67
CA ALA A 317 -74.14 -24.18 93.35
C ALA A 317 -73.78 -23.12 92.30
N HIS A 318 -73.74 -21.84 92.69
CA HIS A 318 -73.38 -20.74 91.81
C HIS A 318 -71.87 -20.75 91.50
N ASP A 319 -71.04 -21.05 92.49
CA ASP A 319 -69.58 -21.08 92.32
C ASP A 319 -69.14 -22.20 91.35
N ARG A 320 -69.83 -23.36 91.36
CA ARG A 320 -69.58 -24.45 90.38
C ARG A 320 -69.97 -24.11 88.94
N GLU A 321 -71.02 -23.32 88.73
CA GLU A 321 -71.39 -22.85 87.39
C GLU A 321 -70.39 -21.84 86.83
N VAL A 322 -69.83 -20.98 87.69
CA VAL A 322 -68.80 -20.00 87.31
C VAL A 322 -67.49 -20.71 86.95
N GLU A 323 -67.08 -21.72 87.74
CA GLU A 323 -65.89 -22.54 87.44
C GLU A 323 -66.04 -23.31 86.12
N ALA A 324 -67.21 -23.91 85.85
CA ALA A 324 -67.46 -24.62 84.60
C ALA A 324 -67.39 -23.71 83.37
N ARG A 325 -67.90 -22.47 83.48
CA ARG A 325 -67.80 -21.48 82.39
C ARG A 325 -66.37 -20.99 82.17
N ALA A 326 -65.60 -20.78 83.25
CA ALA A 326 -64.19 -20.40 83.15
C ALA A 326 -63.35 -21.49 82.46
N LEU A 327 -63.61 -22.76 82.76
CA LEU A 327 -62.95 -23.90 82.12
C LEU A 327 -63.30 -24.01 80.62
N ALA A 328 -64.57 -23.84 80.26
CA ALA A 328 -64.99 -23.85 78.85
C ALA A 328 -64.35 -22.71 78.05
N TYR A 329 -64.25 -21.51 78.63
CA TYR A 329 -63.62 -20.36 78.00
C TYR A 329 -62.10 -20.56 77.82
N GLN A 330 -61.41 -21.13 78.82
CA GLN A 330 -59.99 -21.49 78.69
C GLN A 330 -59.74 -22.54 77.61
N GLN A 331 -60.62 -23.54 77.47
CA GLN A 331 -60.54 -24.53 76.41
C GLN A 331 -60.77 -23.94 75.02
N GLN A 332 -61.69 -22.96 74.88
CA GLN A 332 -61.88 -22.24 73.63
C GLN A 332 -60.65 -21.41 73.24
N LEU A 333 -60.07 -20.67 74.19
CA LEU A 333 -58.83 -19.92 73.97
C LEU A 333 -57.65 -20.83 73.57
N ALA A 334 -57.53 -22.01 74.18
CA ALA A 334 -56.50 -22.98 73.82
C ALA A 334 -56.66 -23.50 72.38
N ARG A 335 -57.89 -23.81 71.96
CA ARG A 335 -58.18 -24.24 70.58
C ARG A 335 -57.91 -23.13 69.56
N GLU A 336 -58.32 -21.89 69.84
CA GLU A 336 -58.01 -20.76 68.96
C GLU A 336 -56.50 -20.50 68.85
N ALA A 337 -55.75 -20.70 69.95
CA ALA A 337 -54.30 -20.59 69.93
C ALA A 337 -53.64 -21.71 69.10
N GLU A 338 -54.12 -22.94 69.21
CA GLU A 338 -53.67 -24.09 68.40
C GLU A 338 -53.97 -23.88 66.91
N GLU A 339 -55.18 -23.41 66.57
CA GLU A 339 -55.57 -23.11 65.18
C GLU A 339 -54.71 -21.99 64.57
N ARG A 340 -54.45 -20.91 65.33
CA ARG A 340 -53.54 -19.83 64.89
C ARG A 340 -52.12 -20.34 64.71
N TYR A 341 -51.64 -21.23 65.58
CA TYR A 341 -50.31 -21.82 65.47
C TYR A 341 -50.21 -22.71 64.22
N GLN A 342 -51.21 -23.54 63.94
CA GLN A 342 -51.26 -24.35 62.73
C GLN A 342 -51.31 -23.49 61.46
N ALA A 343 -52.14 -22.44 61.43
CA ALA A 343 -52.19 -21.52 60.30
C ALA A 343 -50.85 -20.82 60.04
N GLN A 344 -50.11 -20.45 61.09
CA GLN A 344 -48.77 -19.89 60.96
C GLN A 344 -47.73 -20.90 60.45
N LEU A 345 -47.82 -22.16 60.88
CA LEU A 345 -46.96 -23.23 60.36
C LEU A 345 -47.21 -23.47 58.88
N GLU A 346 -48.47 -23.61 58.47
CA GLU A 346 -48.83 -23.77 57.05
C GLU A 346 -48.37 -22.58 56.21
N HIS A 347 -48.51 -21.35 56.71
CA HIS A 347 -48.03 -20.17 56.01
C HIS A 347 -46.51 -20.22 55.80
N ARG A 348 -45.75 -20.56 56.85
CA ARG A 348 -44.29 -20.69 56.77
C ARG A 348 -43.86 -21.80 55.81
N GLU A 349 -44.58 -22.91 55.77
CA GLU A 349 -44.31 -23.99 54.80
C GLU A 349 -44.57 -23.56 53.37
N ARG A 350 -45.69 -22.86 53.11
CA ARG A 350 -46.01 -22.30 51.79
C ARG A 350 -44.97 -21.27 51.36
N GLU A 351 -44.50 -20.41 52.25
CA GLU A 351 -43.41 -19.46 51.97
C GLU A 351 -42.09 -20.16 51.66
N LYS A 352 -41.73 -21.22 52.40
CA LYS A 352 -40.54 -22.04 52.12
C LYS A 352 -40.61 -22.69 50.73
N VAL A 353 -41.77 -23.24 50.35
CA VAL A 353 -41.96 -23.83 49.02
C VAL A 353 -41.78 -22.77 47.93
N LYS A 354 -42.42 -21.61 48.06
CA LYS A 354 -42.27 -20.49 47.10
C LYS A 354 -40.83 -19.99 47.00
N LEU A 355 -40.13 -19.88 48.13
CA LEU A 355 -38.73 -19.48 48.15
C LEU A 355 -37.85 -20.52 47.44
N ASN A 356 -38.08 -21.81 47.69
CA ASN A 356 -37.34 -22.90 47.06
C ASN A 356 -37.59 -22.97 45.55
N GLU A 357 -38.83 -22.73 45.10
CA GLU A 357 -39.18 -22.62 43.67
C GLU A 357 -38.46 -21.45 43.02
N ALA A 358 -38.48 -20.27 43.64
CA ALA A 358 -37.77 -19.09 43.14
C ALA A 358 -36.25 -19.31 43.07
N LEU A 359 -35.66 -19.95 44.09
CA LEU A 359 -34.24 -20.31 44.09
C LEU A 359 -33.92 -21.33 42.98
N ALA A 360 -34.77 -22.32 42.76
CA ALA A 360 -34.60 -23.30 41.69
C ALA A 360 -34.68 -22.66 40.30
N GLU A 361 -35.60 -21.70 40.10
CA GLU A 361 -35.69 -20.91 38.87
C GLU A 361 -34.44 -20.05 38.66
N GLN A 362 -33.95 -19.36 39.69
CA GLN A 362 -32.71 -18.58 39.60
C GLN A 362 -31.50 -19.45 39.23
N ILE A 363 -31.37 -20.63 39.86
CA ILE A 363 -30.31 -21.59 39.52
C ILE A 363 -30.43 -22.06 38.07
N ARG A 364 -31.64 -22.34 37.58
CA ARG A 364 -31.86 -22.74 36.18
C ARG A 364 -31.48 -21.63 35.20
N VAL A 365 -31.88 -20.38 35.48
CA VAL A 365 -31.53 -19.22 34.65
C VAL A 365 -30.02 -18.99 34.64
N PHE A 366 -29.37 -19.10 35.79
CA PHE A 366 -27.93 -18.92 35.91
C PHE A 366 -27.17 -20.02 35.14
N LYS A 367 -27.55 -21.29 35.30
CA LYS A 367 -26.95 -22.39 34.53
C LYS A 367 -27.16 -22.24 33.02
N ALA A 368 -28.36 -21.87 32.59
CA ALA A 368 -28.63 -21.64 31.17
C ALA A 368 -27.80 -20.47 30.60
N ARG A 369 -27.49 -19.46 31.41
CA ARG A 369 -26.59 -18.38 31.03
C ARG A 369 -25.14 -18.84 30.95
N GLU A 370 -24.66 -19.57 31.95
CA GLU A 370 -23.30 -20.15 31.94
C GLU A 370 -23.09 -21.07 30.73
N ASP A 371 -24.06 -21.92 30.40
CA ASP A 371 -23.96 -22.83 29.26
C ASP A 371 -23.91 -22.06 27.94
N LYS A 372 -24.72 -20.99 27.77
CA LYS A 372 -24.61 -20.10 26.60
C LYS A 372 -23.27 -19.38 26.51
N GLU A 373 -22.74 -18.91 27.64
CA GLU A 373 -21.42 -18.27 27.68
C GLU A 373 -20.30 -19.28 27.35
N ARG A 374 -20.40 -20.53 27.82
CA ARG A 374 -19.48 -21.62 27.45
C ARG A 374 -19.56 -21.98 25.98
N GLU A 375 -20.76 -22.09 25.41
CA GLU A 375 -20.97 -22.33 23.98
C GLU A 375 -20.36 -21.20 23.14
N ALA A 376 -20.59 -19.95 23.52
CA ALA A 376 -20.00 -18.79 22.84
C ALA A 376 -18.46 -18.80 22.92
N GLN A 377 -17.89 -19.14 24.08
CA GLN A 377 -16.44 -19.29 24.25
C GLN A 377 -15.88 -20.44 23.41
N ALA A 378 -16.59 -21.57 23.32
CA ALA A 378 -16.19 -22.70 22.50
C ALA A 378 -16.19 -22.34 21.01
N ILE A 379 -17.24 -21.65 20.52
CA ILE A 379 -17.32 -21.15 19.14
C ILE A 379 -16.17 -20.18 18.86
N PHE A 380 -15.91 -19.24 19.77
CA PHE A 380 -14.81 -18.30 19.65
C PHE A 380 -13.45 -19.00 19.60
N ALA A 381 -13.22 -20.00 20.46
CA ALA A 381 -11.98 -20.76 20.49
C ALA A 381 -11.74 -21.56 19.21
N VAL A 382 -12.80 -22.13 18.61
CA VAL A 382 -12.71 -22.82 17.31
C VAL A 382 -12.37 -21.84 16.19
N ALA A 383 -13.04 -20.69 16.13
CA ALA A 383 -12.75 -19.65 15.14
C ALA A 383 -11.30 -19.13 15.27
N TYR A 384 -10.85 -18.88 16.49
CA TYR A 384 -9.49 -18.42 16.75
C TYR A 384 -8.43 -19.44 16.34
N LYS A 385 -8.68 -20.74 16.57
CA LYS A 385 -7.79 -21.81 16.09
C LYS A 385 -7.72 -21.86 14.56
N ALA A 386 -8.86 -21.76 13.88
CA ALA A 386 -8.91 -21.73 12.42
C ALA A 386 -8.16 -20.52 11.85
N ASP A 387 -8.30 -19.34 12.46
CA ASP A 387 -7.56 -18.14 12.07
C ASP A 387 -6.05 -18.29 12.29
N ALA A 388 -5.63 -18.90 13.41
CA ALA A 388 -4.22 -19.18 13.68
C ALA A 388 -3.63 -20.17 12.65
N GLU A 389 -4.36 -21.22 12.30
CA GLU A 389 -3.96 -22.19 11.28
C GLU A 389 -3.83 -21.54 9.90
N ASN A 390 -4.79 -20.68 9.53
CA ASN A 390 -4.76 -19.92 8.29
C ASN A 390 -3.57 -18.96 8.23
N ALA A 391 -3.31 -18.22 9.29
CA ALA A 391 -2.16 -17.31 9.38
C ALA A 391 -0.83 -18.07 9.22
N LEU A 392 -0.70 -19.23 9.86
CA LEU A 392 0.49 -20.07 9.78
C LEU A 392 0.66 -20.68 8.38
N ALA A 393 -0.44 -21.06 7.72
CA ALA A 393 -0.43 -21.52 6.33
C ALA A 393 -0.02 -20.39 5.36
N GLU A 394 -0.50 -19.17 5.55
CA GLU A 394 -0.11 -18.01 4.77
C GLU A 394 1.37 -17.66 4.96
N GLU A 395 1.87 -17.69 6.19
CA GLU A 395 3.29 -17.46 6.49
C GLU A 395 4.18 -18.48 5.77
N LYS A 396 3.83 -19.77 5.86
CA LYS A 396 4.52 -20.85 5.12
C LYS A 396 4.47 -20.62 3.61
N ARG A 397 3.35 -20.16 3.06
CA ARG A 397 3.23 -19.84 1.62
C ARG A 397 4.16 -18.69 1.24
N GLN A 398 4.21 -17.63 2.03
CA GLN A 398 5.10 -16.49 1.82
C GLN A 398 6.57 -16.91 1.91
N GLN A 399 6.92 -17.76 2.87
CA GLN A 399 8.27 -18.29 3.02
C GLN A 399 8.69 -19.12 1.79
N ARG A 400 7.80 -19.98 1.28
CA ARG A 400 8.04 -20.73 0.02
C ARG A 400 8.25 -19.81 -1.17
N LEU A 401 7.43 -18.76 -1.31
CA LEU A 401 7.59 -17.77 -2.39
C LEU A 401 8.93 -17.03 -2.29
N ARG A 402 9.38 -16.67 -1.08
CA ARG A 402 10.70 -16.06 -0.86
C ARG A 402 11.83 -17.01 -1.25
N GLN A 403 11.72 -18.29 -0.88
CA GLN A 403 12.70 -19.31 -1.27
C GLN A 403 12.75 -19.52 -2.78
N GLN A 404 11.59 -19.60 -3.45
CA GLN A 404 11.53 -19.70 -4.91
C GLN A 404 12.20 -18.50 -5.58
N ARG A 405 11.87 -17.27 -5.17
CA ARG A 405 12.53 -16.06 -5.70
C ARG A 405 14.04 -16.07 -5.47
N ALA A 406 14.50 -16.56 -4.32
CA ALA A 406 15.92 -16.68 -4.03
C ALA A 406 16.61 -17.72 -4.94
N LEU A 407 15.94 -18.84 -5.23
CA LEU A 407 16.41 -19.84 -6.19
C LEU A 407 16.45 -19.30 -7.61
N ASP A 408 15.41 -18.58 -8.04
CA ASP A 408 15.34 -17.95 -9.36
C ASP A 408 16.48 -16.93 -9.54
N HIS A 409 16.68 -16.07 -8.53
CA HIS A 409 17.78 -15.11 -8.53
C HIS A 409 19.16 -15.79 -8.52
N LYS A 410 19.30 -16.92 -7.81
CA LYS A 410 20.54 -17.72 -7.84
C LYS A 410 20.78 -18.30 -9.23
N ALA A 411 19.75 -18.81 -9.89
CA ALA A 411 19.84 -19.35 -11.24
C ALA A 411 20.19 -18.25 -12.26
N GLU A 412 19.56 -17.07 -12.14
CA GLU A 412 19.88 -15.91 -12.98
C GLU A 412 21.32 -15.44 -12.77
N LEU A 413 21.78 -15.36 -11.53
CA LEU A 413 23.17 -15.02 -11.21
C LEU A 413 24.15 -16.04 -11.80
N GLN A 414 23.84 -17.34 -11.70
CA GLN A 414 24.66 -18.39 -12.33
C GLN A 414 24.70 -18.22 -13.86
N ARG A 415 23.57 -17.89 -14.48
CA ARG A 415 23.51 -17.59 -15.92
C ARG A 415 24.38 -16.39 -16.28
N GLN A 416 24.31 -15.32 -15.50
CA GLN A 416 25.16 -14.14 -15.70
C GLN A 416 26.65 -14.45 -15.50
N ILE A 417 27.01 -15.31 -14.54
CA ILE A 417 28.40 -15.76 -14.35
C ILE A 417 28.86 -16.57 -15.57
N GLN A 418 28.05 -17.49 -16.07
CA GLN A 418 28.37 -18.28 -17.27
C GLN A 418 28.48 -17.38 -18.51
N GLU A 419 27.52 -16.47 -18.73
CA GLU A 419 27.57 -15.49 -19.81
C GLU A 419 28.83 -14.61 -19.71
N LYS A 420 29.20 -14.18 -18.50
CA LYS A 420 30.42 -13.40 -18.27
C LYS A 420 31.66 -14.24 -18.56
N LEU A 421 31.73 -15.49 -18.10
CA LEU A 421 32.83 -16.41 -18.39
C LEU A 421 33.01 -16.60 -19.91
N HIS A 422 31.92 -16.85 -20.63
CA HIS A 422 31.92 -16.94 -22.09
C HIS A 422 32.38 -15.64 -22.75
N ARG A 423 31.83 -14.49 -22.34
CA ARG A 423 32.25 -13.19 -22.87
C ARG A 423 33.69 -12.85 -22.55
N THR A 424 34.20 -13.19 -21.37
CA THR A 424 35.62 -12.97 -21.02
C THR A 424 36.54 -13.91 -21.78
N ALA A 425 36.09 -15.10 -22.20
CA ALA A 425 36.86 -15.96 -23.09
C ALA A 425 36.90 -15.41 -24.53
N GLU A 426 35.84 -14.74 -24.97
CA GLU A 426 35.76 -14.08 -26.29
C GLU A 426 36.46 -12.70 -26.32
N THR A 427 36.49 -12.00 -25.18
CA THR A 427 37.12 -10.68 -25.00
C THR A 427 38.37 -10.74 -24.12
N ASP A 428 38.99 -11.90 -24.02
CA ASP A 428 40.27 -12.04 -23.31
C ASP A 428 41.32 -11.18 -24.05
N PRO A 429 41.87 -10.12 -23.43
CA PRO A 429 42.86 -9.25 -24.08
C PRO A 429 44.16 -9.99 -24.42
N THR A 430 44.35 -11.21 -23.93
CA THR A 430 45.47 -12.08 -24.31
C THR A 430 45.19 -12.95 -25.53
N ALA A 431 43.93 -13.08 -25.95
CA ALA A 431 43.55 -13.81 -27.15
C ALA A 431 43.48 -12.86 -28.35
N MET A 432 44.14 -13.24 -29.45
CA MET A 432 44.03 -12.50 -30.71
C MET A 432 42.57 -12.45 -31.19
N SER A 433 42.13 -11.29 -31.66
CA SER A 433 40.80 -11.12 -32.24
C SER A 433 40.60 -12.01 -33.47
N PRO A 434 39.36 -12.33 -33.89
CA PRO A 434 39.10 -13.16 -35.06
C PRO A 434 39.77 -12.63 -36.35
N GLN A 435 39.84 -11.29 -36.50
CA GLN A 435 40.51 -10.64 -37.62
C GLN A 435 42.03 -10.75 -37.55
N GLU A 436 42.63 -10.52 -36.38
CA GLU A 436 44.09 -10.72 -36.19
C GLU A 436 44.49 -12.19 -36.36
N LYS A 437 43.66 -13.14 -35.91
CA LYS A 437 43.86 -14.57 -36.14
C LYS A 437 43.87 -14.92 -37.63
N LEU A 438 42.99 -14.32 -38.43
CA LEU A 438 42.94 -14.50 -39.88
C LEU A 438 44.19 -13.94 -40.56
N ILE A 439 44.65 -12.76 -40.16
CA ILE A 439 45.86 -12.12 -40.68
C ILE A 439 47.11 -12.94 -40.31
N ASN A 440 47.19 -13.41 -39.07
CA ASN A 440 48.34 -14.15 -38.56
C ASN A 440 48.29 -15.64 -38.89
N LEU A 441 47.18 -16.16 -39.42
CA LEU A 441 46.97 -17.58 -39.73
C LEU A 441 48.10 -18.20 -40.57
N PRO A 442 48.60 -17.54 -41.64
CA PRO A 442 49.69 -18.08 -42.45
C PRO A 442 51.01 -18.18 -41.67
N HIS A 443 51.29 -17.22 -40.80
CA HIS A 443 52.48 -17.20 -39.96
C HIS A 443 52.40 -18.23 -38.85
N ILE A 444 51.24 -18.38 -38.21
CA ILE A 444 50.98 -19.40 -37.20
C ILE A 444 51.13 -20.80 -37.80
N ARG A 445 50.59 -21.04 -39.01
CA ARG A 445 50.75 -22.32 -39.71
C ARG A 445 52.22 -22.66 -39.99
N LYS A 446 53.02 -21.65 -40.39
CA LYS A 446 54.47 -21.82 -40.60
C LYS A 446 55.22 -22.16 -39.31
N LEU A 447 54.85 -21.52 -38.20
CA LEU A 447 55.43 -21.79 -36.87
C LEU A 447 55.03 -23.17 -36.32
N ILE A 448 53.84 -23.67 -36.64
CA ILE A 448 53.38 -25.02 -36.25
C ILE A 448 54.08 -26.10 -37.08
N SER A 449 54.46 -25.82 -38.32
CA SER A 449 55.22 -26.76 -39.16
C SER A 449 56.73 -26.78 -38.86
N ASP A 450 57.22 -25.88 -38.00
CA ASP A 450 58.64 -25.75 -37.65
C ASP A 450 58.93 -26.52 -36.33
N GLU A 451 59.50 -27.72 -36.44
CA GLU A 451 59.61 -28.68 -35.33
C GLU A 451 60.43 -28.15 -34.14
N GLU A 452 61.47 -27.35 -34.39
CA GLU A 452 62.30 -26.77 -33.33
C GLU A 452 61.53 -25.76 -32.48
N VAL A 453 60.68 -24.95 -33.11
CA VAL A 453 59.87 -23.92 -32.44
C VAL A 453 58.74 -24.59 -31.65
N VAL A 454 58.09 -25.60 -32.22
CA VAL A 454 57.06 -26.38 -31.52
C VAL A 454 57.62 -27.09 -30.29
N GLY A 455 58.80 -27.70 -30.41
CA GLY A 455 59.50 -28.34 -29.28
C GLY A 455 59.86 -27.35 -28.17
N ALA A 456 60.35 -26.15 -28.53
CA ALA A 456 60.65 -25.09 -27.57
C ALA A 456 59.40 -24.54 -26.86
N ILE A 457 58.28 -24.40 -27.58
CA ILE A 457 57.00 -23.96 -27.01
C ILE A 457 56.44 -25.03 -26.06
N ALA A 458 56.43 -26.30 -26.45
CA ALA A 458 55.95 -27.41 -25.63
C ALA A 458 56.73 -27.50 -24.31
N HIS A 459 58.06 -27.48 -24.38
CA HIS A 459 58.93 -27.50 -23.20
C HIS A 459 58.71 -26.29 -22.26
N ARG A 460 58.39 -25.12 -22.82
CA ARG A 460 58.07 -23.92 -22.03
C ARG A 460 56.69 -23.99 -21.38
N ILE A 461 55.69 -24.57 -22.06
CA ILE A 461 54.36 -24.83 -21.50
C ILE A 461 54.45 -25.82 -20.34
N ASP A 462 55.22 -26.90 -20.49
CA ASP A 462 55.38 -27.88 -19.42
C ASP A 462 56.11 -27.31 -18.20
N LYS A 463 57.16 -26.50 -18.40
CA LYS A 463 57.78 -25.73 -17.30
C LYS A 463 56.80 -24.79 -16.61
N CYS A 464 55.92 -24.12 -17.35
CA CYS A 464 54.90 -23.24 -16.80
C CYS A 464 53.80 -24.00 -16.05
N LYS A 465 53.40 -25.19 -16.51
CA LYS A 465 52.44 -26.07 -15.82
C LYS A 465 53.00 -26.56 -14.49
N VAL A 466 54.24 -27.05 -14.48
CA VAL A 466 54.94 -27.48 -13.25
C VAL A 466 55.04 -26.31 -12.25
N ALA A 467 55.35 -25.10 -12.73
CA ALA A 467 55.38 -23.91 -11.88
C ALA A 467 54.00 -23.47 -11.35
N ALA A 468 52.93 -23.66 -12.14
CA ALA A 468 51.56 -23.35 -11.74
C ALA A 468 51.01 -24.35 -10.71
N GLU A 469 51.34 -25.64 -10.86
CA GLU A 469 51.01 -26.69 -9.89
C GLU A 469 51.75 -26.50 -8.56
N ALA A 470 53.03 -26.12 -8.61
CA ALA A 470 53.80 -25.74 -7.43
C ALA A 470 53.19 -24.54 -6.68
N LYS A 471 52.66 -23.54 -7.42
CA LYS A 471 51.92 -22.41 -6.85
C LYS A 471 50.54 -22.78 -6.29
N LYS A 472 49.85 -23.75 -6.88
CA LYS A 472 48.57 -24.28 -6.36
C LYS A 472 48.78 -25.05 -5.05
N ARG A 473 49.82 -25.89 -4.97
CA ARG A 473 50.19 -26.66 -3.76
C ARG A 473 50.57 -25.74 -2.58
N THR A 474 51.30 -24.66 -2.84
CA THR A 474 51.66 -23.66 -1.81
C THR A 474 50.46 -22.83 -1.33
N LYS A 475 49.48 -22.52 -2.20
CA LYS A 475 48.26 -21.80 -1.81
C LYS A 475 47.26 -22.64 -1.00
N LEU A 476 47.30 -23.97 -1.15
CA LEU A 476 46.50 -24.93 -0.37
C LEU A 476 47.18 -25.36 0.94
N GLY A 477 48.35 -24.80 1.28
CA GLY A 477 49.03 -25.05 2.56
C GLY A 477 49.69 -26.42 2.70
N ILE A 478 49.85 -27.18 1.61
CA ILE A 478 50.50 -28.50 1.64
C ILE A 478 52.02 -28.28 1.59
N ARG A 479 52.68 -28.33 2.75
CA ARG A 479 54.15 -28.32 2.87
C ARG A 479 54.69 -29.76 2.81
N GLY A 480 55.22 -30.14 1.66
CA GLY A 480 56.04 -31.33 1.48
C GLY A 480 56.99 -31.10 0.30
N GLY A 481 58.31 -31.21 0.55
CA GLY A 481 59.35 -31.09 -0.48
C GLY A 481 59.36 -32.28 -1.44
N PRO A 482 60.21 -32.24 -2.49
CA PRO A 482 60.27 -33.29 -3.49
C PRO A 482 60.96 -34.51 -2.88
N ALA A 483 60.18 -35.52 -2.52
CA ALA A 483 60.65 -36.87 -2.28
C ALA A 483 59.86 -37.79 -3.21
N ASP A 484 60.58 -38.41 -4.12
CA ASP A 484 60.41 -39.78 -4.59
C ASP A 484 58.99 -40.16 -5.06
N LEU A 485 58.77 -39.98 -6.36
CA LEU A 485 57.88 -40.86 -7.11
C LEU A 485 58.65 -42.15 -7.41
N GLU A 486 58.86 -42.96 -6.38
CA GLU A 486 58.96 -44.41 -6.57
C GLU A 486 57.53 -44.97 -6.50
N ASN A 487 57.18 -45.64 -7.60
CA ASN A 487 56.21 -46.72 -7.75
C ASN A 487 55.37 -47.08 -6.53
N GLU A 488 54.04 -47.02 -6.65
CA GLU A 488 53.16 -48.12 -6.24
C GLU A 488 51.95 -48.14 -7.19
N ASP A 489 52.00 -49.08 -8.14
CA ASP A 489 50.83 -49.82 -8.57
C ASP A 489 50.27 -50.58 -7.35
N ASP A 490 48.95 -50.46 -7.12
CA ASP A 490 48.04 -51.45 -6.50
C ASP A 490 46.92 -50.78 -5.69
N PHE A 491 45.75 -50.58 -6.34
CA PHE A 491 44.41 -51.06 -5.97
C PHE A 491 43.29 -50.34 -6.73
#